data_AF-A0A972ID59-F1
#
_entry.id   AF-A0A972ID59-F1
#
_cell.length_a   1.000
_cell.length_b   1.000
_cell.length_c   1.000
_cell.angle_alpha   90.00
_cell.angle_beta   90.00
_cell.angle_gamma   90.00
#
_symmetry.space_group_name_H-M   'P 1'
#
loop_
_entity.id
_entity.type
_entity.pdbx_description
1 polymer ?
#
loop_
_entity_poly.entity_id
_entity_poly.type
_entity_poly.pdbx_seq_one_letter_code
_entity_poly.pdbx_strand_id
1 'polypeptide(L)'
;MSLNDWLNENVPKISKDLEDLKNKHFCEERIIGFAGKESVYNIIEHLRTALFPGVYEKQPIDEDGINIIIGNSIRIAALQLNNLIVKTLRNKCDHQGRPGCNECKEIANEAIKKL
;
A
#
# COMPACT_ATOMS: atom_id res chain seq x y z
N MET A 1 -34.78 15.62 16.92
CA MET A 1 -34.46 14.73 15.79
C MET A 1 -34.08 13.38 16.35
N SER A 2 -34.65 12.28 15.85
CA SER A 2 -34.34 10.94 16.35
C SER A 2 -33.03 10.41 15.74
N LEU A 3 -32.46 9.36 16.33
CA LEU A 3 -31.30 8.68 15.77
C LEU A 3 -31.61 8.13 14.36
N ASN A 4 -32.81 7.61 14.15
CA ASN A 4 -33.24 7.13 12.83
C ASN A 4 -33.28 8.26 11.80
N ASP A 5 -33.80 9.44 12.17
CA ASP A 5 -33.85 10.58 11.25
C ASP A 5 -32.42 11.08 10.95
N TRP A 6 -31.52 11.07 11.94
CA TRP A 6 -30.12 11.41 11.71
C TRP A 6 -29.42 10.41 10.78
N LEU A 7 -29.59 9.11 11.00
CA LEU A 7 -28.99 8.05 10.18
C LEU A 7 -29.53 8.05 8.74
N ASN A 8 -30.81 8.35 8.55
CA ASN A 8 -31.44 8.25 7.23
C ASN A 8 -31.35 9.55 6.41
N GLU A 9 -31.22 10.71 7.06
CA GLU A 9 -31.21 12.00 6.36
C GLU A 9 -29.85 12.69 6.44
N ASN A 10 -29.23 12.71 7.62
CA ASN A 10 -28.02 13.49 7.85
C ASN A 10 -26.76 12.73 7.44
N VAL A 11 -26.68 11.43 7.72
CA VAL A 11 -25.52 10.62 7.30
C VAL A 11 -25.36 10.59 5.78
N PRO A 12 -26.40 10.34 4.95
CA PRO A 12 -26.25 10.37 3.50
C PRO A 12 -25.84 11.74 2.97
N LYS A 13 -26.37 12.81 3.58
CA LYS A 13 -25.98 14.18 3.23
C LYS A 13 -24.51 14.45 3.53
N ILE A 14 -24.04 14.11 4.73
CA ILE A 14 -22.63 14.25 5.12
C ILE A 14 -21.73 13.42 4.20
N SER A 15 -22.12 12.17 3.90
CA SER A 15 -21.36 11.32 2.97
C SER A 15 -21.23 11.95 1.59
N LYS A 16 -22.32 12.50 1.05
CA LYS A 16 -22.29 13.21 -0.23
C LYS A 16 -21.42 14.45 -0.19
N ASP A 17 -21.53 15.26 0.85
CA ASP A 17 -20.70 16.46 1.02
C ASP A 17 -19.20 16.10 1.09
N LEU A 18 -18.85 14.98 1.74
CA LEU A 18 -17.49 14.45 1.77
C LEU A 18 -17.00 13.94 0.41
N GLU A 19 -17.86 13.28 -0.36
CA GLU A 19 -17.56 12.86 -1.74
C GLU A 19 -17.32 14.06 -2.66
N ASP A 20 -18.17 15.08 -2.57
CA ASP A 20 -18.06 16.31 -3.36
C ASP A 20 -16.75 17.06 -3.01
N LEU A 21 -16.41 17.16 -1.72
CA LEU A 21 -15.13 17.70 -1.26
C LEU A 21 -13.94 16.89 -1.78
N LYS A 22 -14.00 15.55 -1.72
CA LYS A 22 -12.98 14.67 -2.27
C LYS A 22 -12.81 14.95 -3.77
N ASN A 23 -13.88 14.97 -4.56
CA ASN A 23 -13.81 15.20 -6.00
C ASN A 23 -13.26 16.60 -6.34
N LYS A 24 -13.53 17.60 -5.50
CA LYS A 24 -13.06 18.98 -5.71
C LYS A 24 -11.58 19.19 -5.38
N HIS A 25 -11.06 18.50 -4.37
CA HIS A 25 -9.74 18.80 -3.81
C HIS A 25 -8.72 17.66 -3.94
N PHE A 26 -9.15 16.44 -4.24
CA PHE A 26 -8.30 15.26 -4.25
C PHE A 26 -7.85 14.95 -5.68
N CYS A 27 -6.59 15.28 -5.99
CA CYS A 27 -5.98 14.88 -7.26
C CYS A 27 -5.56 13.40 -7.20
N GLU A 28 -6.40 12.52 -7.74
CA GLU A 28 -6.11 11.07 -7.88
C GLU A 28 -4.81 10.81 -8.66
N GLU A 29 -4.41 11.72 -9.54
CA GLU A 29 -3.21 11.61 -10.38
C GLU A 29 -1.88 11.64 -9.60
N ARG A 30 -1.85 12.20 -8.38
CA ARG A 30 -0.61 12.40 -7.62
C ARG A 30 -0.30 11.34 -6.57
N ILE A 31 -1.14 10.30 -6.46
CA ILE A 31 -0.98 9.24 -5.47
C ILE A 31 -0.66 7.90 -6.14
N ILE A 32 0.04 7.02 -5.42
CA ILE A 32 0.34 5.65 -5.85
C ILE A 32 -0.91 4.76 -5.67
N GLY A 33 -2.05 5.24 -6.21
CA GLY A 33 -3.38 4.67 -6.04
C GLY A 33 -3.98 4.86 -4.63
N PHE A 34 -5.28 4.56 -4.51
CA PHE A 34 -5.96 4.42 -3.23
C PHE A 34 -5.28 3.31 -2.41
N ALA A 35 -5.01 3.59 -1.13
CA ALA A 35 -4.28 2.72 -0.18
C ALA A 35 -2.76 2.53 -0.40
N GLY A 36 -2.08 3.39 -1.18
CA GLY A 36 -0.62 3.34 -1.32
C GLY A 36 0.14 3.50 0.01
N LYS A 37 -0.36 4.34 0.92
CA LYS A 37 0.21 4.53 2.27
C LYS A 37 0.17 3.25 3.11
N GLU A 38 -0.97 2.57 3.14
CA GLU A 38 -1.11 1.30 3.87
C GLU A 38 -0.23 0.20 3.26
N SER A 39 -0.07 0.21 1.93
CA SER A 39 0.85 -0.72 1.28
C SER A 39 2.29 -0.54 1.76
N VAL A 40 2.74 0.71 1.99
CA VAL A 40 4.06 1.00 2.57
C VAL A 40 4.16 0.51 4.01
N TYR A 41 3.13 0.71 4.83
CA TYR A 41 3.13 0.22 6.21
C TYR A 41 3.22 -1.30 6.27
N ASN A 42 2.46 -2.02 5.44
CA ASN A 42 2.51 -3.48 5.38
C ASN A 42 3.91 -3.99 4.96
N ILE A 43 4.56 -3.33 3.98
CA ILE A 43 5.95 -3.67 3.60
C ILE A 43 6.88 -3.51 4.80
N ILE A 44 6.77 -2.39 5.54
CA ILE A 44 7.60 -2.13 6.73
C ILE A 44 7.34 -3.17 7.82
N GLU A 45 6.08 -3.58 8.03
CA GLU A 45 5.72 -4.62 8.98
C GLU A 45 6.41 -5.94 8.63
N HIS A 46 6.31 -6.39 7.38
CA HIS A 46 6.99 -7.61 6.92
C HIS A 46 8.52 -7.54 7.05
N LEU A 47 9.13 -6.39 6.73
CA LEU A 47 10.57 -6.21 6.91
C LEU A 47 10.97 -6.29 8.39
N ARG A 48 10.16 -5.72 9.30
CA ARG A 48 10.40 -5.79 10.75
C ARG A 48 10.27 -7.21 11.28
N THR A 49 9.27 -7.97 10.85
CA THR A 49 9.11 -9.40 11.15
C THR A 49 10.30 -10.22 10.66
N ALA A 50 10.85 -9.91 9.48
CA ALA A 50 12.05 -10.59 8.97
C ALA A 50 13.32 -10.24 9.77
N LEU A 51 13.48 -8.99 10.20
CA LEU A 51 14.65 -8.53 10.95
C LEU A 51 14.61 -8.95 12.43
N PHE A 52 13.42 -9.01 13.01
CA PHE A 52 13.21 -9.23 14.44
C PHE A 52 12.03 -10.19 14.66
N PRO A 53 12.15 -11.46 14.24
CA PRO A 53 11.09 -12.44 14.40
C PRO A 53 10.75 -12.63 15.88
N GLY A 54 9.47 -12.58 16.20
CA GLY A 54 8.92 -12.71 17.56
C GLY A 54 8.70 -11.39 18.30
N VAL A 55 9.11 -10.25 17.73
CA VAL A 55 8.97 -8.92 18.37
C VAL A 55 7.74 -8.16 17.88
N TYR A 56 7.39 -8.31 16.61
CA TYR A 56 6.37 -7.48 15.94
C TYR A 56 5.10 -8.27 15.59
N GLU A 57 5.10 -9.57 15.82
CA GLU A 57 4.02 -10.47 15.49
C GLU A 57 2.93 -10.43 16.56
N LYS A 58 1.68 -10.58 16.12
CA LYS A 58 0.51 -10.56 17.02
C LYS A 58 0.41 -11.82 17.88
N GLN A 59 1.16 -12.87 17.55
CA GLN A 59 1.12 -14.17 18.20
C GLN A 59 2.55 -14.64 18.49
N PRO A 60 2.78 -15.39 19.59
CA PRO A 60 4.06 -16.02 19.86
C PRO A 60 4.49 -16.90 18.69
N ILE A 61 5.78 -16.86 18.38
CA ILE A 61 6.39 -17.69 17.35
C ILE A 61 7.11 -18.86 18.02
N ASP A 62 6.94 -20.05 17.44
CA ASP A 62 7.71 -21.23 17.77
C ASP A 62 9.08 -21.18 17.05
N GLU A 63 10.14 -21.55 17.76
CA GLU A 63 11.52 -21.46 17.25
C GLU A 63 11.74 -22.35 16.02
N ASP A 64 11.02 -23.47 15.94
CA ASP A 64 11.10 -24.44 14.85
C ASP A 64 10.60 -23.89 13.49
N GLY A 65 9.95 -22.72 13.47
CA GLY A 65 9.37 -22.09 12.28
C GLY A 65 9.96 -20.73 11.89
N ILE A 66 10.97 -20.23 12.62
CA ILE A 66 11.49 -18.86 12.43
C ILE A 66 12.01 -18.62 11.01
N ASN A 67 12.75 -19.57 10.45
CA ASN A 67 13.28 -19.48 9.08
C ASN A 67 12.17 -19.34 8.02
N ILE A 68 11.04 -20.03 8.21
CA ILE A 68 9.87 -19.96 7.32
C ILE A 68 9.24 -18.56 7.41
N ILE A 69 9.10 -18.02 8.62
CA ILE A 69 8.54 -16.69 8.86
C ILE A 69 9.40 -15.60 8.23
N ILE A 70 10.72 -15.66 8.45
CA ILE A 70 11.66 -14.72 7.84
C ILE A 70 11.55 -14.80 6.31
N GLY A 71 11.66 -16.00 5.74
CA GLY A 71 11.64 -16.20 4.29
C GLY A 71 10.33 -15.72 3.64
N ASN A 72 9.19 -16.01 4.28
CA ASN A 72 7.89 -15.56 3.79
C ASN A 72 7.75 -14.04 3.88
N SER A 73 8.20 -13.43 4.97
CA SER A 73 8.08 -11.98 5.17
C SER A 73 8.97 -11.22 4.19
N ILE A 74 10.20 -11.66 3.94
CA ILE A 74 11.07 -11.08 2.91
C ILE A 74 10.41 -11.20 1.53
N ARG A 75 9.89 -12.39 1.18
CA ARG A 75 9.24 -12.61 -0.11
C ARG A 75 8.02 -11.70 -0.31
N ILE A 76 7.17 -11.56 0.69
CA ILE A 76 5.99 -10.70 0.62
C ILE A 76 6.41 -9.23 0.49
N ALA A 77 7.33 -8.77 1.34
CA ALA A 77 7.86 -7.41 1.28
C ALA A 77 8.46 -7.09 -0.09
N ALA A 78 9.26 -7.99 -0.65
CA ALA A 78 9.89 -7.84 -1.97
C ALA A 78 8.85 -7.71 -3.10
N LEU A 79 7.83 -8.57 -3.12
CA LEU A 79 6.76 -8.52 -4.13
C LEU A 79 5.92 -7.25 -4.03
N GLN A 80 5.54 -6.85 -2.82
CA GLN A 80 4.76 -5.64 -2.58
C GLN A 80 5.55 -4.38 -2.93
N LEU A 81 6.82 -4.31 -2.51
CA LEU A 81 7.70 -3.19 -2.81
C LEU A 81 7.98 -3.09 -4.32
N ASN A 82 8.20 -4.22 -5.01
CA ASN A 82 8.35 -4.24 -6.47
C ASN A 82 7.15 -3.58 -7.15
N ASN A 83 5.94 -4.03 -6.80
CA ASN A 83 4.70 -3.50 -7.38
C ASN A 83 4.54 -2.00 -7.10
N LEU A 84 4.88 -1.55 -5.90
CA LEU A 84 4.82 -0.13 -5.53
C LEU A 84 5.80 0.71 -6.36
N ILE A 85 7.04 0.24 -6.53
CA ILE A 85 8.05 0.90 -7.37
C ILE A 85 7.57 0.96 -8.83
N VAL A 86 7.07 -0.14 -9.39
CA VAL A 86 6.53 -0.18 -10.76
C VAL A 86 5.41 0.83 -10.95
N LYS A 87 4.44 0.90 -10.02
CA LYS A 87 3.34 1.86 -10.08
C LYS A 87 3.84 3.30 -10.02
N THR A 88 4.81 3.57 -9.14
CA THR A 88 5.39 4.91 -8.98
C THR A 88 6.13 5.35 -10.24
N LEU A 89 6.94 4.46 -10.83
CA LEU A 89 7.69 4.73 -12.06
C LEU A 89 6.75 4.92 -13.26
N ARG A 90 5.72 4.09 -13.38
CA ARG A 90 4.71 4.23 -14.45
C ARG A 90 3.95 5.54 -14.33
N ASN A 91 3.46 5.89 -13.14
CA ASN A 91 2.81 7.17 -12.90
C ASN A 91 3.73 8.33 -13.34
N LYS A 92 5.03 8.28 -12.98
CA LYS A 92 6.00 9.28 -13.45
C LYS A 92 6.14 9.30 -14.98
N CYS A 93 6.22 8.15 -15.64
CA CYS A 93 6.31 8.06 -17.11
C CYS A 93 5.05 8.58 -17.81
N ASP A 94 3.86 8.28 -17.27
CA ASP A 94 2.58 8.75 -17.80
C ASP A 94 2.52 10.28 -17.78
N HIS A 95 2.94 10.92 -16.66
CA HIS A 95 3.06 12.38 -16.55
C HIS A 95 4.14 12.99 -17.46
N GLN A 96 5.08 12.18 -17.95
CA GLN A 96 6.10 12.57 -18.93
C GLN A 96 5.70 12.26 -20.38
N GLY A 97 4.46 11.83 -20.63
CA GLY A 97 3.96 11.50 -21.96
C GLY A 97 4.55 10.21 -22.55
N ARG A 98 5.01 9.28 -21.70
CA ARG A 98 5.57 7.98 -22.10
C ARG A 98 4.73 6.80 -21.58
N PRO A 99 3.47 6.64 -22.02
CA PRO A 99 2.60 5.56 -21.56
C PRO A 99 3.12 4.19 -21.99
N GLY A 100 2.95 3.17 -21.14
CA GLY A 100 3.29 1.78 -21.49
C GLY A 100 4.78 1.41 -21.33
N CYS A 101 5.55 2.15 -20.52
CA CYS A 101 6.96 1.87 -20.29
C CYS A 101 7.22 0.48 -19.68
N ASN A 102 7.97 -0.37 -20.41
CA ASN A 102 8.39 -1.70 -19.95
C ASN A 102 9.63 -1.65 -19.03
N GLU A 103 10.50 -0.65 -19.22
CA GLU A 103 11.72 -0.43 -18.41
C GLU A 103 11.40 -0.24 -16.92
N CYS A 104 10.21 0.29 -16.59
CA CYS A 104 9.75 0.45 -15.21
C CYS A 104 9.78 -0.86 -14.41
N LYS A 105 9.45 -1.99 -15.05
CA LYS A 105 9.49 -3.32 -14.40
C LYS A 105 10.91 -3.78 -14.17
N GLU A 106 11.79 -3.57 -15.14
CA GLU A 106 13.19 -3.97 -15.05
C GLU A 106 13.91 -3.19 -13.94
N ILE A 107 13.72 -1.86 -13.91
CA ILE A 107 14.27 -1.00 -12.85
C ILE A 107 13.76 -1.44 -11.46
N ALA A 108 12.47 -1.75 -11.34
CA ALA A 108 11.89 -2.23 -10.09
C ALA A 108 12.49 -3.59 -9.67
N ASN A 109 12.69 -4.51 -10.62
CA ASN A 109 13.31 -5.81 -10.33
C ASN A 109 14.76 -5.65 -9.86
N GLU A 110 15.55 -4.79 -10.50
CA GLU A 110 16.93 -4.52 -10.09
C GLU A 110 17.02 -3.86 -8.71
N ALA A 111 16.07 -2.99 -8.37
CA ALA A 111 16.00 -2.40 -7.03
C ALA A 111 15.74 -3.47 -5.95
N ILE A 112 14.85 -4.43 -6.23
CA ILE A 112 14.43 -5.46 -5.28
C ILE A 112 15.49 -6.55 -5.08
N LYS A 113 16.33 -6.83 -6.08
CA LYS A 113 17.46 -7.79 -5.93
C LYS A 113 18.49 -7.38 -4.86
N LYS A 114 18.43 -6.14 -4.37
CA LYS A 114 19.32 -5.61 -3.32
C LYS A 114 18.74 -5.76 -1.90
N LEU A 115 17.49 -6.21 -1.79
CA LEU A 115 16.82 -6.51 -0.53
C LEU A 115 17.35 -7.84 0.04
#